data_AF-A0A497N0M2-F1
#
_entry.id   AF-A0A497N0M2-F1
#
_cell.length_a   1.000
_cell.length_b   1.000
_cell.length_c   1.000
_cell.angle_alpha   90.00
_cell.angle_beta   90.00
_cell.angle_gamma   90.00
#
_symmetry.space_group_name_H-M   'P 1'
#
loop_
_entity.id
_entity.type
_entity.pdbx_description
1 polymer ?
#
loop_
_entity_poly.entity_id
_entity_poly.type
_entity_poly.pdbx_seq_one_letter_code
_entity_poly.pdbx_strand_id
1 'polypeptide(L)'
;MILEMRNFVGGSGLHSDGKLNFHPFIGGDLTEFMSEEEAWKLVYYIRDLFHKFGVEGNEFDEKRLMDLETRAIRAGIRFIKIMQGHIGSDYLPKVMGNIQRYLEARGVEIKLGTRALSVEVKDGRVIGVKTDRGYEPCDYLLLAPGRIGSRWLIDLSKRLRIKMRFNPIDIGVRVEVPNEVMNEVIYEYKCWDPKFHIRTPSYDDFVRTFCVCPSGFVVKEEYEDNIFG
;
A
#
# COMPACT_ATOMS: atom_id res chain seq x y z
N MET A 1 19.53 8.24 -5.38
CA MET A 1 18.82 9.46 -4.94
C MET A 1 17.32 9.22 -5.02
N ILE A 2 16.55 9.75 -4.07
CA ILE A 2 15.09 9.74 -4.04
C ILE A 2 14.62 11.19 -4.04
N LEU A 3 13.65 11.51 -4.90
CA LEU A 3 13.00 12.81 -4.94
C LEU A 3 11.59 12.66 -4.35
N GLU A 4 11.27 13.43 -3.32
CA GLU A 4 9.97 13.41 -2.66
C GLU A 4 9.41 14.83 -2.63
N MET A 5 8.19 15.02 -3.14
CA MET A 5 7.54 16.33 -3.19
C MET A 5 7.08 16.78 -1.80
N ARG A 6 6.83 15.85 -0.88
CA ARG A 6 6.47 16.13 0.51
C ARG A 6 7.70 16.44 1.35
N ASN A 7 7.47 17.08 2.50
CA ASN A 7 8.53 17.39 3.47
C ASN A 7 8.75 16.26 4.49
N PHE A 8 8.32 15.03 4.18
CA PHE A 8 8.45 13.87 5.03
C PHE A 8 8.55 12.59 4.19
N VAL A 9 9.09 11.52 4.79
CA VAL A 9 9.19 10.17 4.22
C VAL A 9 8.07 9.30 4.75
N GLY A 10 7.61 8.35 3.93
CA GLY A 10 6.44 7.52 4.21
C GLY A 10 5.21 8.19 3.65
N GLY A 11 4.60 7.59 2.63
CA GLY A 11 3.37 8.06 2.01
C GLY A 11 2.22 7.12 2.30
N SER A 12 0.98 7.60 2.09
CA SER A 12 -0.24 6.79 2.18
C SER A 12 -0.32 6.00 3.51
N GLY A 13 -0.38 4.66 3.44
CA GLY A 13 -0.43 3.79 4.61
C GLY A 13 0.73 3.95 5.59
N LEU A 14 1.93 4.32 5.12
CA LEU A 14 3.13 4.48 5.97
C LEU A 14 3.26 5.88 6.60
N HIS A 15 2.24 6.72 6.42
CA HIS A 15 2.10 8.00 7.12
C HIS A 15 0.79 8.10 7.91
N SER A 16 -0.19 7.27 7.59
CA SER A 16 -1.51 7.28 8.22
C SER A 16 -1.57 6.24 9.34
N ASP A 17 -1.84 4.98 9.03
CA ASP A 17 -2.16 3.95 10.04
C ASP A 17 -1.11 2.83 10.15
N GLY A 18 -0.35 2.58 9.09
CA GLY A 18 0.75 1.61 9.12
C GLY A 18 0.30 0.16 9.12
N LYS A 19 -0.80 -0.14 8.44
CA LYS A 19 -1.28 -1.50 8.20
C LYS A 19 -0.44 -2.17 7.12
N LEU A 20 0.18 -3.29 7.47
CA LEU A 20 0.93 -4.15 6.58
C LEU A 20 0.18 -5.46 6.43
N ASN A 21 -0.14 -5.84 5.20
CA ASN A 21 -0.78 -7.11 4.87
C ASN A 21 0.22 -7.92 4.02
N PHE A 22 0.86 -8.91 4.61
CA PHE A 22 1.90 -9.70 3.93
C PHE A 22 1.29 -10.87 3.17
N HIS A 23 0.74 -10.59 1.98
CA HIS A 23 0.16 -11.60 1.11
C HIS A 23 0.21 -11.13 -0.37
N PRO A 24 0.60 -11.98 -1.34
CA PRO A 24 0.86 -11.56 -2.72
C PRO A 24 -0.38 -11.15 -3.52
N PHE A 25 -1.57 -11.51 -3.01
CA PHE A 25 -2.87 -11.24 -3.64
C PHE A 25 -3.70 -10.17 -2.91
N ILE A 26 -3.09 -9.37 -2.02
CA ILE A 26 -3.78 -8.33 -1.24
C ILE A 26 -3.23 -6.96 -1.59
N GLY A 27 -4.11 -6.05 -2.00
CA GLY A 27 -3.73 -4.72 -2.53
C GLY A 27 -3.39 -4.72 -4.02
N GLY A 28 -3.38 -5.90 -4.65
CA GLY A 28 -3.12 -6.17 -6.06
C GLY A 28 -2.79 -7.66 -6.24
N ASP A 29 -2.54 -8.08 -7.48
CA ASP A 29 -2.08 -9.44 -7.79
C ASP A 29 -0.63 -9.39 -8.29
N LEU A 30 0.33 -9.77 -7.43
CA LEU A 30 1.74 -9.80 -7.81
C LEU A 30 2.04 -10.83 -8.90
N THR A 31 1.17 -11.83 -9.10
CA THR A 31 1.38 -12.88 -10.10
C THR A 31 1.16 -12.40 -11.54
N GLU A 32 0.60 -11.20 -11.72
CA GLU A 32 0.60 -10.51 -13.01
C GLU A 32 2.00 -10.16 -13.51
N PHE A 33 3.00 -10.11 -12.62
CA PHE A 33 4.36 -9.66 -12.91
C PHE A 33 5.44 -10.72 -12.69
N MET A 34 5.17 -11.74 -11.87
CA MET A 34 6.15 -12.77 -11.48
C MET A 34 5.45 -14.08 -11.12
N SER A 35 6.21 -15.17 -10.93
CA SER A 35 5.63 -16.41 -10.42
C SER A 35 5.12 -16.27 -8.99
N GLU A 36 4.17 -17.12 -8.58
CA GLU A 36 3.68 -17.14 -7.20
C GLU A 36 4.79 -17.36 -6.18
N GLU A 37 5.77 -18.22 -6.51
CA GLU A 37 6.93 -18.47 -5.65
C GLU A 37 7.78 -17.20 -5.46
N GLU A 38 8.03 -16.45 -6.53
CA GLU A 38 8.77 -15.17 -6.47
C GLU A 38 7.98 -14.11 -5.70
N ALA A 39 6.65 -14.07 -5.87
CA ALA A 39 5.77 -13.14 -5.17
C ALA A 39 5.82 -13.38 -3.65
N TRP A 40 5.74 -14.63 -3.20
CA TRP A 40 5.90 -14.97 -1.78
C TRP A 40 7.28 -14.63 -1.24
N LYS A 41 8.35 -14.93 -1.99
CA LYS A 41 9.73 -14.56 -1.61
C LYS A 41 9.86 -13.05 -1.42
N LEU A 42 9.28 -12.25 -2.32
CA LEU A 42 9.29 -10.79 -2.23
C LEU A 42 8.51 -10.29 -1.00
N VAL A 43 7.32 -10.86 -0.75
CA VAL A 43 6.49 -10.50 0.41
C VAL A 43 7.24 -10.80 1.72
N TYR A 44 7.88 -11.96 1.85
CA TYR A 44 8.66 -12.30 3.04
C TYR A 44 9.90 -11.44 3.20
N TYR A 45 10.58 -11.10 2.10
CA TYR A 45 11.68 -10.13 2.14
C TYR A 45 11.23 -8.77 2.68
N ILE A 46 10.09 -8.26 2.22
CA ILE A 46 9.52 -6.99 2.70
C ILE A 46 9.13 -7.08 4.17
N ARG A 47 8.49 -8.18 4.58
CA ARG A 47 8.16 -8.45 5.99
C ARG A 47 9.40 -8.39 6.88
N ASP A 48 10.44 -9.13 6.52
CA ASP A 48 11.67 -9.23 7.32
C ASP A 48 12.40 -7.88 7.37
N LEU A 49 12.30 -7.08 6.31
CA LEU A 49 12.79 -5.71 6.30
C LEU A 49 12.04 -4.85 7.33
N PHE A 50 10.70 -4.91 7.38
CA PHE A 50 9.92 -4.18 8.38
C PHE A 50 10.21 -4.66 9.82
N HIS A 51 10.38 -5.98 10.02
CA HIS A 51 10.77 -6.55 11.31
C HIS A 51 12.12 -6.00 11.79
N LYS A 52 13.10 -5.86 10.88
CA LYS A 52 14.40 -5.26 11.20
C LYS A 52 14.29 -3.81 11.71
N PHE A 53 13.23 -3.09 11.34
CA PHE A 53 12.97 -1.73 11.80
C PHE A 53 12.03 -1.63 13.00
N GLY A 54 11.74 -2.77 13.64
CA GLY A 54 10.96 -2.84 14.88
C GLY A 54 9.45 -2.88 14.66
N VAL A 55 9.00 -3.25 13.45
CA VAL A 55 7.59 -3.56 13.23
C VAL A 55 7.36 -5.02 13.58
N GLU A 56 6.60 -5.27 14.64
CA GLU A 56 6.20 -6.64 14.98
C GLU A 56 4.97 -7.03 14.13
N GLY A 57 4.98 -8.27 13.63
CA GLY A 57 3.77 -8.87 13.08
C GLY A 57 2.77 -9.20 14.18
N ASN A 58 1.50 -9.32 13.83
CA ASN A 58 0.51 -9.92 14.70
C ASN A 58 0.89 -11.37 15.04
N GLU A 59 0.44 -11.83 16.21
CA GLU A 59 0.53 -13.24 16.56
C GLU A 59 -0.29 -14.04 15.54
N PHE A 60 0.39 -14.68 14.58
CA PHE A 60 -0.26 -15.49 13.56
C PHE A 60 -0.59 -16.87 14.15
N ASP A 61 -1.74 -16.96 14.81
CA ASP A 61 -2.27 -18.23 15.35
C ASP A 61 -3.08 -18.95 14.28
N GLU A 62 -2.45 -19.93 13.62
CA GLU A 62 -3.08 -20.70 12.55
C GLU A 62 -4.36 -21.42 13.01
N LYS A 63 -4.41 -21.94 14.23
CA LYS A 63 -5.58 -22.68 14.73
C LYS A 63 -6.76 -21.74 14.96
N ARG A 64 -6.52 -20.58 15.56
CA ARG A 64 -7.57 -19.57 15.76
C ARG A 64 -8.07 -19.01 14.43
N LEU A 65 -7.17 -18.72 13.50
CA LEU A 65 -7.55 -18.22 12.18
C LEU A 65 -8.32 -19.28 11.35
N MET A 66 -8.03 -20.56 11.54
CA MET A 66 -8.78 -21.67 10.91
C MET A 66 -10.22 -21.76 11.44
N ASP A 67 -10.46 -21.47 12.73
CA ASP A 67 -11.80 -21.41 13.28
C ASP A 67 -12.60 -20.22 12.69
N LEU A 68 -12.00 -19.03 12.61
CA LEU A 68 -12.61 -17.88 11.93
C LEU A 68 -12.90 -18.17 10.45
N GLU A 69 -11.96 -18.81 9.74
CA GLU A 69 -12.15 -19.26 8.36
C GLU A 69 -13.34 -20.22 8.23
N THR A 70 -13.45 -21.20 9.12
CA THR A 70 -14.56 -22.16 9.14
C THR A 70 -15.90 -21.46 9.35
N ARG A 71 -15.97 -20.50 10.28
CA ARG A 71 -17.17 -19.70 10.52
C ARG A 71 -17.54 -18.83 9.33
N ALA A 72 -16.58 -18.18 8.70
CA ALA A 72 -16.80 -17.37 7.50
C ALA A 72 -17.35 -18.23 6.35
N ILE A 73 -16.77 -19.42 6.11
CA ILE A 73 -17.22 -20.34 5.06
C ILE A 73 -18.67 -20.77 5.29
N ARG A 74 -19.08 -21.05 6.55
CA ARG A 74 -20.47 -21.39 6.89
C ARG A 74 -21.46 -20.26 6.58
N ALA A 75 -21.00 -19.02 6.56
CA ALA A 75 -21.77 -17.85 6.15
C ALA A 75 -21.67 -17.53 4.64
N GLY A 76 -21.00 -18.39 3.85
CA GLY A 76 -20.77 -18.15 2.41
C GLY A 76 -19.69 -17.09 2.14
N ILE A 77 -18.84 -16.79 3.12
CA ILE A 77 -17.81 -15.75 3.06
C ILE A 77 -16.43 -16.44 2.99
N ARG A 78 -15.59 -16.02 2.04
CA ARG A 78 -14.19 -16.44 2.00
C ARG A 78 -13.37 -15.48 2.84
N PHE A 79 -12.84 -15.97 3.96
CA PHE A 79 -11.83 -15.24 4.74
C PHE A 79 -10.43 -15.52 4.16
N ILE A 80 -9.57 -14.50 4.10
CA ILE A 80 -8.17 -14.65 3.69
C ILE A 80 -7.28 -14.52 4.93
N LYS A 81 -6.63 -15.63 5.28
CA LYS A 81 -5.61 -15.67 6.33
C LYS A 81 -4.37 -14.92 5.85
N ILE A 82 -4.04 -13.85 6.55
CA ILE A 82 -2.92 -12.96 6.18
C ILE A 82 -2.09 -12.72 7.43
N MET A 83 -0.77 -12.77 7.28
CA MET A 83 0.14 -12.24 8.29
C MET A 83 0.09 -10.72 8.22
N GLN A 84 -0.27 -10.08 9.33
CA GLN A 84 -0.50 -8.65 9.38
C GLN A 84 0.51 -7.98 10.30
N GLY A 85 0.93 -6.76 9.98
CA GLY A 85 1.60 -5.87 10.91
C GLY A 85 0.73 -4.65 11.11
N HIS A 86 0.63 -4.15 12.33
CA HIS A 86 0.03 -2.83 12.60
C HIS A 86 1.03 -2.02 13.40
N ILE A 87 1.55 -0.97 12.76
CA ILE A 87 2.52 -0.08 13.38
C ILE A 87 1.79 0.95 14.26
N GLY A 88 0.66 1.46 13.80
CA GLY A 88 -0.05 2.58 14.40
C GLY A 88 0.57 3.93 14.04
N SER A 89 -0.28 4.96 13.92
CA SER A 89 0.10 6.32 13.53
C SER A 89 1.21 6.92 14.37
N ASP A 90 1.22 6.65 15.69
CA ASP A 90 2.18 7.23 16.62
C ASP A 90 3.60 6.68 16.45
N TYR A 91 3.73 5.40 16.07
CA TYR A 91 5.02 4.74 15.90
C TYR A 91 5.57 4.84 14.48
N LEU A 92 4.71 5.12 13.49
CA LEU A 92 5.09 5.26 12.08
C LEU A 92 6.24 6.25 11.83
N PRO A 93 6.24 7.48 12.38
CA PRO A 93 7.34 8.43 12.20
C PRO A 93 8.70 7.88 12.66
N LYS A 94 8.70 7.10 13.75
CA LYS A 94 9.92 6.46 14.27
C LYS A 94 10.44 5.39 13.32
N VAL A 95 9.56 4.50 12.85
CA VAL A 95 9.90 3.43 11.90
C VAL A 95 10.40 4.02 10.58
N MET A 96 9.69 4.99 10.01
CA MET A 96 10.09 5.64 8.77
C MET A 96 11.41 6.42 8.92
N GLY A 97 11.62 7.09 10.06
CA GLY A 97 12.89 7.75 10.35
C GLY A 97 14.06 6.77 10.48
N ASN A 98 13.84 5.56 11.01
CA ASN A 98 14.86 4.51 11.03
C ASN A 98 15.20 4.02 9.61
N ILE A 99 14.19 3.82 8.77
CA ILE A 99 14.38 3.42 7.36
C ILE A 99 15.13 4.51 6.59
N GLN A 100 14.74 5.77 6.76
CA GLN A 100 15.41 6.91 6.15
C GLN A 100 16.90 6.94 6.51
N ARG A 101 17.23 6.91 7.80
CA ARG A 101 18.63 6.87 8.27
C ARG A 101 19.40 5.66 7.74
N TYR A 102 18.75 4.51 7.65
CA TYR A 102 19.36 3.29 7.12
C TYR A 102 19.75 3.40 5.64
N LEU A 103 18.92 4.08 4.84
CA LEU A 103 19.18 4.37 3.44
C LEU A 103 20.27 5.45 3.29
N GLU A 104 20.18 6.54 4.04
CA GLU A 104 21.17 7.62 4.04
C GLU A 104 22.57 7.12 4.43
N ALA A 105 22.67 6.25 5.45
CA ALA A 105 23.92 5.60 5.85
C ALA A 105 24.54 4.70 4.76
N ARG A 106 23.77 4.36 3.71
CA ARG A 106 24.22 3.60 2.52
C ARG A 106 24.47 4.50 1.30
N GLY A 107 24.50 5.82 1.51
CA GLY A 107 24.73 6.79 0.44
C GLY A 107 23.49 7.11 -0.40
N VAL A 108 22.29 6.74 0.06
CA VAL A 108 21.06 7.17 -0.61
C VAL A 108 20.75 8.61 -0.20
N GLU A 109 20.89 9.54 -1.13
CA GLU A 109 20.42 10.91 -0.95
C GLU A 109 18.90 10.99 -1.09
N ILE A 110 18.22 11.61 -0.12
CA ILE A 110 16.76 11.82 -0.13
C ILE A 110 16.50 13.33 -0.14
N LYS A 111 15.95 13.84 -1.24
CA LYS A 111 15.62 15.26 -1.43
C LYS A 111 14.13 15.47 -1.19
N LEU A 112 13.77 15.84 0.04
CA LEU A 112 12.41 16.22 0.43
C LEU A 112 12.03 17.58 -0.17
N GLY A 113 10.73 17.85 -0.28
CA GLY A 113 10.20 19.09 -0.82
C GLY A 113 10.70 19.39 -2.24
N THR A 114 10.99 18.35 -3.02
CA THR A 114 11.54 18.43 -4.37
C THR A 114 10.60 17.72 -5.35
N ARG A 115 9.89 18.51 -6.15
CA ARG A 115 8.88 17.98 -7.08
C ARG A 115 9.52 17.69 -8.44
N ALA A 116 9.41 16.45 -8.91
CA ALA A 116 9.72 16.12 -10.29
C ALA A 116 8.67 16.75 -11.24
N LEU A 117 9.14 17.51 -12.24
CA LEU A 117 8.31 18.19 -13.22
C LEU A 117 8.27 17.43 -14.54
N SER A 118 9.43 17.02 -15.05
CA SER A 118 9.54 16.25 -16.29
C SER A 118 10.74 15.31 -16.29
N VAL A 119 10.63 14.22 -17.04
CA VAL A 119 11.76 13.33 -17.35
C VAL A 119 12.35 13.73 -18.69
N GLU A 120 13.67 13.83 -18.77
CA GLU A 120 14.41 14.12 -19.99
C GLU A 120 14.98 12.82 -20.56
N VAL A 121 14.76 12.62 -21.86
CA VAL A 121 15.14 11.41 -22.58
C VAL A 121 15.90 11.81 -23.83
N LYS A 122 17.03 11.16 -24.07
CA LYS A 122 17.84 11.32 -25.29
C LYS A 122 18.12 9.93 -25.87
N ASP A 123 17.89 9.77 -27.17
CA ASP A 123 18.13 8.51 -27.89
C ASP A 123 17.45 7.29 -27.22
N GLY A 124 16.24 7.49 -26.68
CA GLY A 124 15.47 6.45 -26.00
C GLY A 124 15.93 6.11 -24.58
N ARG A 125 16.92 6.82 -24.02
CA ARG A 125 17.42 6.63 -22.66
C ARG A 125 17.16 7.84 -21.78
N VAL A 126 16.80 7.60 -20.52
CA VAL A 126 16.71 8.68 -19.54
C VAL A 126 18.09 9.29 -19.34
N ILE A 127 18.13 10.62 -19.26
CA ILE A 127 19.36 11.38 -18.95
C ILE A 127 19.23 12.20 -17.68
N GLY A 128 18.01 12.32 -17.13
CA GLY A 128 17.74 13.04 -15.91
C GLY A 128 16.28 13.45 -15.74
N VAL A 129 16.04 14.17 -14.65
CA VAL A 129 14.74 14.69 -14.25
C VAL A 129 14.87 16.19 -13.99
N LYS A 130 13.99 16.98 -14.59
CA LYS A 130 13.80 18.38 -14.20
C LYS A 130 12.91 18.43 -12.98
N THR A 131 13.33 19.17 -11.96
CA THR A 131 12.61 19.40 -10.72
C THR A 131 12.32 20.90 -10.57
N ASP A 132 11.50 21.24 -9.59
CA ASP A 132 11.31 22.64 -9.15
C ASP A 132 12.55 23.25 -8.49
N ARG A 133 13.58 22.44 -8.20
CA ARG A 133 14.85 22.87 -7.60
C ARG A 133 16.05 22.78 -8.53
N GLY A 134 15.88 22.31 -9.77
CA GLY A 134 16.95 22.24 -10.75
C GLY A 134 16.88 20.98 -11.63
N TYR A 135 18.05 20.55 -12.10
CA TYR A 135 18.19 19.38 -12.96
C TYR A 135 18.97 18.28 -12.24
N GLU A 136 18.40 17.07 -12.23
CA GLU A 136 18.96 15.90 -11.57
C GLU A 136 19.35 14.85 -12.62
N PRO A 137 20.64 14.69 -12.97
CA PRO A 137 21.05 13.70 -13.96
C PRO A 137 20.88 12.28 -13.42
N CYS A 138 20.42 11.35 -14.27
CA CYS A 138 20.36 9.93 -13.93
C CYS A 138 20.36 9.04 -15.17
N ASP A 139 20.95 7.85 -15.02
CA ASP A 139 20.95 6.80 -16.06
C ASP A 139 19.76 5.83 -15.93
N TYR A 140 19.19 5.74 -14.73
CA TYR A 140 18.05 4.89 -14.39
C TYR A 140 17.06 5.68 -13.56
N LEU A 141 15.77 5.47 -13.82
CA LEU A 141 14.69 6.18 -13.14
C LEU A 141 13.58 5.20 -12.74
N LEU A 142 13.30 5.13 -11.44
CA LEU A 142 12.13 4.46 -10.89
C LEU A 142 11.03 5.49 -10.62
N LEU A 143 9.87 5.31 -11.25
CA LEU A 143 8.70 6.18 -11.04
C LEU A 143 7.76 5.52 -10.03
N ALA A 144 7.68 6.08 -8.82
CA ALA A 144 6.78 5.62 -7.76
C ALA A 144 5.92 6.75 -7.15
N PRO A 145 5.17 7.54 -7.98
CA PRO A 145 4.52 8.77 -7.51
C PRO A 145 3.21 8.55 -6.72
N GLY A 146 2.81 7.29 -6.50
CA GLY A 146 1.56 6.93 -5.83
C GLY A 146 0.30 7.38 -6.58
N ARG A 147 -0.87 7.20 -5.94
CA ARG A 147 -2.17 7.58 -6.52
C ARG A 147 -2.26 9.08 -6.80
N ILE A 148 -1.76 9.90 -5.88
CA ILE A 148 -1.78 11.37 -5.98
C ILE A 148 -1.03 11.88 -7.22
N GLY A 149 0.07 11.21 -7.62
CA GLY A 149 0.83 11.57 -8.82
C GLY A 149 0.45 10.79 -10.09
N SER A 150 -0.67 10.06 -10.08
CA SER A 150 -1.10 9.24 -11.22
C SER A 150 -1.39 10.07 -12.48
N ARG A 151 -2.00 11.25 -12.35
CA ARG A 151 -2.25 12.17 -13.48
C ARG A 151 -0.95 12.62 -14.13
N TRP A 152 0.03 13.04 -13.31
CA TRP A 152 1.37 13.40 -13.78
C TRP A 152 2.05 12.23 -14.50
N LEU A 153 1.94 11.01 -13.97
CA LEU A 153 2.51 9.82 -14.60
C LEU A 153 1.85 9.49 -15.95
N ILE A 154 0.53 9.67 -16.07
CA ILE A 154 -0.22 9.48 -17.31
C ILE A 154 0.25 10.48 -18.38
N ASP A 155 0.35 11.75 -18.02
CA ASP A 155 0.77 12.80 -18.96
C ASP A 155 2.23 12.65 -19.37
N LEU A 156 3.09 12.28 -18.42
CA LEU A 156 4.47 11.91 -18.68
C LEU A 156 4.56 10.73 -19.65
N SER A 157 3.79 9.67 -19.42
CA SER A 157 3.78 8.46 -20.26
C SER A 157 3.30 8.75 -21.67
N LYS A 158 2.27 9.59 -21.84
CA LYS A 158 1.82 10.07 -23.17
C LYS A 158 2.92 10.82 -23.90
N ARG A 159 3.59 11.76 -23.23
CA ARG A 159 4.69 12.56 -23.81
C ARG A 159 5.86 11.69 -24.24
N LEU A 160 6.20 10.68 -23.43
CA LEU A 160 7.27 9.72 -23.71
C LEU A 160 6.82 8.55 -24.62
N ARG A 161 5.56 8.53 -25.05
CA ARG A 161 4.95 7.44 -25.85
C ARG A 161 5.08 6.06 -25.21
N ILE A 162 5.05 5.99 -23.88
CA ILE A 162 5.00 4.76 -23.11
C ILE A 162 3.57 4.20 -23.19
N LYS A 163 3.44 2.93 -23.55
CA LYS A 163 2.15 2.25 -23.61
C LYS A 163 1.61 2.08 -22.19
N MET A 164 0.34 2.44 -22.00
CA MET A 164 -0.38 2.28 -20.74
C MET A 164 -1.56 1.33 -20.94
N ARG A 165 -1.94 0.64 -19.86
CA ARG A 165 -3.17 -0.13 -19.76
C ARG A 165 -3.91 0.34 -18.51
N PHE A 166 -5.23 0.41 -18.58
CA PHE A 166 -6.05 0.73 -17.42
C PHE A 166 -6.21 -0.54 -16.58
N ASN A 167 -5.98 -0.40 -15.27
CA ASN A 167 -6.27 -1.45 -14.31
C ASN A 167 -7.72 -1.28 -13.79
N PRO A 168 -8.44 -2.36 -13.45
CA PRO A 168 -9.71 -2.25 -12.76
C PRO A 168 -9.58 -1.42 -11.48
N ILE A 169 -10.66 -0.72 -11.12
CA ILE A 169 -10.77 0.01 -9.86
C ILE A 169 -11.82 -0.66 -8.99
N ASP A 170 -11.55 -0.73 -7.70
CA ASP A 170 -12.55 -1.12 -6.71
C ASP A 170 -13.32 0.13 -6.27
N ILE A 171 -14.64 0.05 -6.32
CA ILE A 171 -15.56 1.08 -5.84
C ILE A 171 -16.41 0.43 -4.73
N GLY A 172 -16.62 1.17 -3.65
CA GLY A 172 -17.41 0.68 -2.53
C GLY A 172 -17.94 1.81 -1.67
N VAL A 173 -18.45 1.45 -0.51
CA VAL A 173 -18.96 2.38 0.50
C VAL A 173 -18.24 2.14 1.82
N ARG A 174 -18.13 3.19 2.64
CA ARG A 174 -17.71 3.06 4.03
C ARG A 174 -18.88 2.53 4.84
N VAL A 175 -18.62 1.46 5.59
CA VAL A 175 -19.59 0.83 6.49
C VAL A 175 -19.07 0.97 7.90
N GLU A 176 -19.86 1.57 8.76
CA GLU A 176 -19.58 1.73 10.19
C GLU A 176 -20.49 0.78 10.97
N VAL A 177 -19.91 0.08 11.94
CA VAL A 177 -20.63 -0.81 12.87
C VAL A 177 -20.16 -0.55 14.29
N PRO A 178 -20.98 -0.82 15.32
CA PRO A 178 -20.51 -0.78 16.70
C PRO A 178 -19.27 -1.66 16.90
N ASN A 179 -18.32 -1.21 17.71
CA ASN A 179 -17.06 -1.92 17.96
C ASN A 179 -17.29 -3.36 18.43
N GLU A 180 -18.35 -3.59 19.21
CA GLU A 180 -18.76 -4.88 19.74
C GLU A 180 -18.99 -5.92 18.64
N VAL A 181 -19.46 -5.51 17.46
CA VAL A 181 -19.73 -6.41 16.32
C VAL A 181 -18.44 -7.02 15.78
N MET A 182 -17.35 -6.25 15.76
CA MET A 182 -16.07 -6.67 15.21
C MET A 182 -15.04 -7.07 16.28
N ASN A 183 -15.39 -6.94 17.56
CA ASN A 183 -14.49 -7.15 18.70
C ASN A 183 -13.84 -8.55 18.66
N GLU A 184 -14.66 -9.57 18.41
CA GLU A 184 -14.21 -10.96 18.30
C GLU A 184 -13.18 -11.13 17.17
N VAL A 185 -13.49 -10.64 15.95
CA VAL A 185 -12.60 -10.73 14.79
C VAL A 185 -11.28 -9.99 15.02
N ILE A 186 -11.34 -8.77 15.56
CA ILE A 186 -10.19 -7.90 15.71
C ILE A 186 -9.30 -8.33 16.87
N TYR A 187 -9.87 -8.53 18.07
CA TYR A 187 -9.10 -8.67 19.30
C TYR A 187 -8.97 -10.11 19.78
N GLU A 188 -9.99 -10.94 19.58
CA GLU A 188 -9.89 -12.37 19.91
C GLU A 188 -9.10 -13.08 18.81
N TYR A 189 -9.53 -13.03 17.55
CA TYR A 189 -8.79 -13.66 16.45
C TYR A 189 -7.53 -12.89 15.99
N LYS A 190 -7.19 -11.77 16.65
CA LYS A 190 -5.99 -10.95 16.36
C LYS A 190 -5.88 -10.52 14.88
N CYS A 191 -7.01 -10.30 14.23
CA CYS A 191 -7.07 -9.89 12.83
C CYS A 191 -7.43 -8.41 12.72
N TRP A 192 -6.41 -7.54 12.71
CA TRP A 192 -6.60 -6.08 12.76
C TRP A 192 -7.29 -5.52 11.52
N ASP A 193 -7.03 -6.10 10.35
CA ASP A 193 -7.56 -5.64 9.07
C ASP A 193 -8.13 -6.83 8.26
N PRO A 194 -9.24 -7.45 8.71
CA PRO A 194 -9.73 -8.70 8.16
C PRO A 194 -10.12 -8.55 6.68
N LYS A 195 -9.73 -9.54 5.87
CA LYS A 195 -10.05 -9.62 4.44
C LYS A 195 -11.10 -10.69 4.21
N PHE A 196 -12.33 -10.23 3.99
CA PHE A 196 -13.47 -11.06 3.63
C PHE A 196 -13.85 -10.81 2.18
N HIS A 197 -14.06 -11.89 1.45
CA HIS A 197 -14.49 -11.93 0.06
C HIS A 197 -15.89 -12.55 0.01
N ILE A 198 -16.83 -11.84 -0.59
CA ILE A 198 -18.26 -12.15 -0.58
C ILE A 198 -18.76 -12.11 -2.02
N ARG A 199 -19.58 -13.08 -2.41
CA ARG A 199 -20.39 -13.02 -3.63
C ARG A 199 -21.81 -12.64 -3.25
N THR A 200 -22.33 -11.55 -3.83
CA THR A 200 -23.66 -11.07 -3.45
C THR A 200 -24.75 -11.99 -4.02
N PRO A 201 -25.79 -12.35 -3.25
CA PRO A 201 -26.88 -13.18 -3.78
C PRO A 201 -27.69 -12.50 -4.89
N SER A 202 -27.72 -11.16 -4.91
CA SER A 202 -28.56 -10.38 -5.83
C SER A 202 -28.03 -10.38 -7.26
N TYR A 203 -26.72 -10.19 -7.44
CA TYR A 203 -26.11 -9.99 -8.76
C TYR A 203 -24.82 -10.80 -8.97
N ASP A 204 -24.46 -11.67 -8.01
CA ASP A 204 -23.19 -12.41 -8.01
C ASP A 204 -21.95 -11.48 -8.05
N ASP A 205 -22.10 -10.25 -7.58
CA ASP A 205 -20.99 -9.29 -7.54
C ASP A 205 -19.94 -9.74 -6.54
N PHE A 206 -18.67 -9.59 -6.92
CA PHE A 206 -17.57 -9.77 -6.00
C PHE A 206 -17.41 -8.51 -5.13
N VAL A 207 -17.60 -8.67 -3.82
CA VAL A 207 -17.43 -7.62 -2.82
C VAL A 207 -16.38 -8.07 -1.82
N ARG A 208 -15.56 -7.12 -1.35
CA ARG A 208 -14.52 -7.40 -0.36
C ARG A 208 -14.39 -6.31 0.68
N THR A 209 -13.94 -6.67 1.88
CA THR A 209 -13.49 -5.68 2.85
C THR A 209 -12.17 -5.06 2.42
N PHE A 210 -11.99 -3.78 2.73
CA PHE A 210 -10.77 -3.05 2.42
C PHE A 210 -10.51 -1.98 3.48
N CYS A 211 -9.28 -1.97 3.99
CA CYS A 211 -8.79 -0.98 4.95
C CYS A 211 -9.75 -0.82 6.15
N VAL A 212 -9.97 -1.92 6.88
CA VAL A 212 -10.81 -1.93 8.10
C VAL A 212 -10.07 -1.18 9.20
N CYS A 213 -10.69 -0.19 9.84
CA CYS A 213 -10.08 0.63 10.90
C CYS A 213 -10.78 0.41 12.24
N PRO A 214 -10.28 -0.47 13.12
CA PRO A 214 -10.85 -0.69 14.45
C PRO A 214 -10.96 0.62 15.25
N SER A 215 -12.14 0.95 15.79
CA SER A 215 -12.38 2.20 16.54
C SER A 215 -11.94 3.49 15.83
N GLY A 216 -11.87 3.45 14.49
CA GLY A 216 -11.45 4.59 13.67
C GLY A 216 -12.62 5.50 13.30
N PHE A 217 -12.31 6.50 12.48
CA PHE A 217 -13.29 7.43 11.91
C PHE A 217 -13.25 7.36 10.39
N VAL A 218 -14.42 7.48 9.76
CA VAL A 218 -14.48 7.73 8.32
C VAL A 218 -14.02 9.15 8.05
N VAL A 219 -12.98 9.26 7.23
CA VAL A 219 -12.43 10.56 6.79
C VAL A 219 -12.67 10.72 5.30
N LYS A 220 -12.98 11.95 4.90
CA LYS A 220 -13.13 12.33 3.49
C LYS A 220 -11.75 12.49 2.88
N GLU A 221 -11.45 11.78 1.80
CA GLU A 221 -10.21 12.00 1.06
C GLU A 221 -10.45 13.07 -0.01
N GLU A 222 -9.81 14.23 0.15
CA GLU A 222 -9.92 15.34 -0.81
C GLU A 222 -8.76 15.32 -1.79
N TYR A 223 -9.09 15.20 -3.07
CA TYR A 223 -8.15 15.37 -4.17
C TYR A 223 -8.34 16.73 -4.85
N GLU A 224 -7.36 17.13 -5.67
CA GLU A 224 -7.52 18.27 -6.59
C GLU A 224 -8.76 18.05 -7.49
N ASP A 225 -9.40 19.13 -7.95
CA ASP A 225 -10.60 19.13 -8.81
C ASP A 225 -11.90 18.62 -8.17
N ASN A 226 -12.08 18.71 -6.85
CA ASN A 226 -13.29 18.29 -6.11
C ASN A 226 -13.64 16.80 -6.32
N ILE A 227 -12.65 15.97 -6.63
CA ILE A 227 -12.80 14.51 -6.65
C ILE A 227 -12.70 14.02 -5.20
N PHE A 228 -13.71 13.29 -4.77
CA PHE A 228 -13.80 12.76 -3.40
C PHE A 228 -13.63 11.24 -3.41
N GLY A 229 -12.82 10.74 -2.49
CA GLY A 229 -12.68 9.33 -2.15
C GLY A 229 -13.15 9.03 -0.72
#